data_AF-A0A327YSK5-F1
#
_entry.id   AF-A0A327YSK5-F1
#
_cell.length_a   1.000
_cell.length_b   1.000
_cell.length_c   1.000
_cell.angle_alpha   90.00
_cell.angle_beta   90.00
_cell.angle_gamma   90.00
#
_symmetry.space_group_name_H-M   'P 1'
#
loop_
_entity.id
_entity.type
_entity.pdbx_description
1 polymer ?
#
loop_
_entity_poly.entity_id
_entity_poly.type
_entity_poly.pdbx_seq_one_letter_code
_entity_poly.pdbx_strand_id
1 'polypeptide(L)'
;MRPSTKEWARKTIVFHNKTKLYVTEHIENGYISFYYYDWVTPNEETILKWHSESHDNDKRHQTSTEPFYVHLPDSETLHSMYRLENFEHQTLRSIIEFILYFDKVISAFDGQFPYMSNQ
;
A
#
# COMPACT_ATOMS: atom_id res chain seq x y z
N MET A 1 -34.48 -1.97 -11.88
CA MET A 1 -33.01 -1.86 -11.85
C MET A 1 -32.65 -0.71 -10.92
N ARG A 2 -31.85 -0.95 -9.87
CA ARG A 2 -31.23 0.17 -9.14
C ARG A 2 -30.01 0.63 -9.96
N PRO A 3 -29.76 1.94 -10.12
CA PRO A 3 -28.51 2.39 -10.74
C PRO A 3 -27.34 1.93 -9.86
N SER A 4 -26.30 1.33 -10.44
CA SER A 4 -25.05 1.13 -9.71
C SER A 4 -24.37 2.49 -9.55
N THR A 5 -24.21 2.96 -8.32
CA THR A 5 -23.38 4.12 -8.04
C THR A 5 -21.93 3.65 -7.93
N LYS A 6 -21.05 4.22 -8.75
CA LYS A 6 -19.60 4.08 -8.61
C LYS A 6 -19.09 5.30 -7.89
N GLU A 7 -18.39 5.09 -6.79
CA GLU A 7 -17.92 6.16 -5.92
C GLU A 7 -16.45 5.94 -5.57
N TRP A 8 -15.73 7.03 -5.34
CA TRP A 8 -14.36 6.99 -4.86
C TRP A 8 -14.33 7.56 -3.45
N ALA A 9 -13.80 6.81 -2.50
CA ALA A 9 -13.47 7.30 -1.17
C ALA A 9 -11.97 7.58 -1.07
N ARG A 10 -11.61 8.72 -0.48
CA ARG A 10 -10.22 9.12 -0.26
C ARG A 10 -10.03 9.62 1.16
N LYS A 11 -8.98 9.16 1.84
CA LYS A 11 -8.61 9.58 3.18
C LYS A 11 -7.10 9.57 3.35
N THR A 12 -6.59 10.42 4.23
CA THR A 12 -5.19 10.37 4.67
C THR A 12 -5.17 10.02 6.15
N ILE A 13 -4.38 9.01 6.52
CA ILE A 13 -4.08 8.67 7.90
C ILE A 13 -2.65 9.14 8.16
N VAL A 14 -2.48 9.98 9.19
CA VAL A 14 -1.15 10.49 9.58
C VAL A 14 -0.74 9.80 10.89
N PHE A 15 0.42 9.16 10.90
CA PHE A 15 0.95 8.46 12.07
C PHE A 15 1.81 9.38 12.95
N HIS A 16 2.12 8.94 14.17
CA HIS A 16 2.89 9.73 15.14
C HIS A 16 4.31 10.08 14.64
N ASN A 17 4.93 9.20 13.87
CA ASN A 17 6.22 9.42 13.22
C ASN A 17 6.12 10.34 11.97
N LYS A 18 4.95 10.97 11.74
CA LYS A 18 4.62 11.86 10.62
C LYS A 18 4.57 11.21 9.24
N THR A 19 4.78 9.89 9.13
CA THR A 19 4.47 9.16 7.90
C THR A 19 2.97 9.21 7.61
N LYS A 20 2.59 9.03 6.35
CA LYS A 20 1.21 9.14 5.90
C LYS A 20 0.81 7.91 5.11
N LEU A 21 -0.38 7.38 5.37
CA LEU A 21 -1.05 6.40 4.52
C LEU A 21 -2.16 7.10 3.74
N TYR A 22 -1.99 7.20 2.43
CA TYR A 22 -3.05 7.63 1.52
C TYR A 22 -3.94 6.45 1.20
N VAL A 23 -5.22 6.56 1.55
CA VAL A 23 -6.23 5.52 1.40
C VAL A 23 -7.15 5.94 0.26
N THR A 24 -7.13 5.21 -0.86
CA THR A 24 -8.04 5.41 -1.98
C THR A 24 -8.80 4.12 -2.25
N GLU A 25 -10.13 4.16 -2.16
CA GLU A 25 -11.00 3.00 -2.38
C GLU A 25 -11.97 3.29 -3.51
N HIS A 26 -12.08 2.36 -4.45
CA HIS A 26 -13.13 2.36 -5.46
C HIS A 26 -14.31 1.51 -4.94
N ILE A 27 -15.48 2.13 -4.82
CA ILE A 27 -16.68 1.52 -4.24
C ILE A 27 -17.69 1.25 -5.35
N GLU A 28 -18.11 0.00 -5.47
CA GLU A 28 -19.19 -0.42 -6.36
C GLU A 28 -20.27 -1.13 -5.55
N ASN A 29 -21.52 -0.68 -5.68
CA ASN A 29 -22.68 -1.26 -4.99
C ASN A 29 -22.52 -1.35 -3.46
N GLY A 30 -21.79 -0.41 -2.86
CA GLY A 30 -21.54 -0.36 -1.41
C GLY A 30 -20.39 -1.24 -0.92
N TYR A 31 -19.65 -1.90 -1.81
CA TYR A 31 -18.48 -2.71 -1.49
C TYR A 31 -17.22 -2.13 -2.13
N ILE A 32 -16.07 -2.30 -1.49
CA ILE A 32 -14.77 -1.96 -2.08
C ILE A 32 -14.52 -2.95 -3.22
N SER A 33 -14.43 -2.44 -4.44
CA SER A 33 -14.10 -3.19 -5.64
C SER A 33 -12.58 -3.38 -5.75
N PHE A 34 -11.82 -2.30 -5.54
CA PHE A 34 -10.36 -2.33 -5.38
C PHE A 34 -9.87 -1.09 -4.63
N TYR A 35 -8.62 -1.11 -4.20
CA TYR A 35 -8.01 -0.01 -3.44
C TYR A 35 -6.55 0.25 -3.82
N TYR A 36 -6.10 1.46 -3.46
CA TYR A 36 -4.71 1.90 -3.45
C TYR A 36 -4.38 2.48 -2.08
N TYR A 37 -3.47 1.83 -1.37
CA TYR A 37 -3.01 2.26 -0.06
C TYR A 37 -1.51 2.55 -0.09
N ASP A 38 -1.16 3.83 -0.15
CA ASP A 38 0.21 4.29 -0.37
C ASP A 38 0.79 4.86 0.92
N TRP A 39 1.81 4.19 1.47
CA TRP A 39 2.49 4.63 2.68
C TRP A 39 3.78 5.36 2.33
N VAL A 40 3.91 6.59 2.83
CA VAL A 40 4.99 7.51 2.49
C VAL A 40 5.66 8.13 3.71
N THR A 41 6.92 8.54 3.52
CA THR A 41 7.68 9.33 4.49
C THR A 41 7.08 10.74 4.63
N PRO A 42 7.48 11.52 5.64
CA PRO A 42 7.07 12.92 5.76
C PRO A 42 7.43 13.80 4.54
N ASN A 43 8.42 13.36 3.75
CA ASN A 43 8.89 14.02 2.53
C ASN A 43 8.21 13.49 1.25
N GLU A 44 7.14 12.68 1.39
CA GLU A 44 6.39 12.07 0.29
C GLU A 44 7.16 10.98 -0.51
N GLU A 45 8.25 10.45 0.06
CA GLU A 45 8.95 9.30 -0.53
C GLU A 45 8.17 8.01 -0.21
N THR A 46 8.05 7.11 -1.18
CA THR A 46 7.33 5.84 -0.99
C THR A 46 8.07 4.94 -0.01
N ILE A 47 7.37 4.43 1.00
CA ILE A 47 7.84 3.34 1.86
C ILE A 47 7.35 2.01 1.30
N LEU A 48 6.03 1.85 1.15
CA LEU A 48 5.38 0.68 0.53
C LEU A 48 4.01 1.10 -0.03
N LYS A 49 3.53 0.41 -1.05
CA LYS A 49 2.14 0.57 -1.52
C LYS A 49 1.44 -0.78 -1.60
N TRP A 50 0.23 -0.86 -1.06
CA TRP A 50 -0.63 -2.05 -1.14
C TRP A 50 -1.79 -1.77 -2.06
N HIS A 51 -1.89 -2.58 -3.10
CA HIS A 51 -2.81 -2.40 -4.21
C HIS A 51 -3.66 -3.65 -4.37
N SER A 52 -4.86 -3.49 -4.92
CA SER A 52 -5.80 -4.60 -5.13
C SER A 52 -6.50 -4.56 -6.50
N GLU A 53 -5.95 -3.86 -7.49
CA GLU A 53 -6.46 -3.84 -8.85
C GLU A 53 -5.97 -5.05 -9.66
N SER A 54 -6.84 -5.64 -10.48
CA SER A 54 -6.47 -6.79 -11.31
C SER A 54 -5.77 -6.37 -12.61
N HIS A 55 -4.86 -7.22 -13.09
CA HIS A 55 -4.09 -7.04 -14.34
C HIS A 55 -4.44 -8.12 -15.35
N ASP A 56 -5.73 -8.28 -15.65
CA ASP A 56 -6.21 -9.36 -16.52
C ASP A 56 -5.60 -9.33 -17.93
N ASN A 57 -5.22 -8.13 -18.39
CA ASN A 57 -4.73 -7.89 -19.75
C ASN A 57 -3.20 -7.95 -19.91
N ASP A 58 -2.42 -8.06 -18.82
CA ASP A 58 -0.96 -8.15 -18.91
C ASP A 58 -0.38 -9.11 -17.87
N LYS A 59 -0.05 -10.31 -18.33
CA LYS A 59 0.51 -11.38 -17.49
C LYS A 59 1.84 -11.03 -16.83
N ARG A 60 2.59 -10.05 -17.34
CA ARG A 60 3.87 -9.64 -16.74
C ARG A 60 3.69 -8.92 -15.40
N HIS A 61 2.48 -8.43 -15.16
CA HIS A 61 2.10 -7.67 -13.98
C HIS A 61 1.37 -8.51 -12.93
N GLN A 62 1.02 -9.75 -13.25
CA GLN A 62 0.29 -10.65 -12.37
C GLN A 62 1.22 -11.29 -11.35
N THR A 63 0.78 -11.34 -10.10
CA THR A 63 1.37 -12.11 -9.01
C THR A 63 0.51 -13.34 -8.70
N SER A 64 0.98 -14.32 -7.91
CA SER A 64 0.11 -15.45 -7.53
C SER A 64 -1.02 -15.04 -6.57
N THR A 65 -0.95 -13.85 -5.99
CA THR A 65 -1.92 -13.30 -5.05
C THR A 65 -2.86 -12.29 -5.67
N GLU A 66 -2.90 -12.21 -7.00
CA GLU A 66 -3.75 -11.26 -7.71
C GLU A 66 -5.22 -11.32 -7.19
N PRO A 67 -5.84 -10.18 -6.92
CA PRO A 67 -5.40 -8.83 -7.30
C PRO A 67 -4.48 -8.15 -6.29
N PHE A 68 -4.10 -8.81 -5.19
CA PHE A 68 -3.36 -8.19 -4.09
C PHE A 68 -1.85 -8.28 -4.29
N TYR A 69 -1.16 -7.15 -4.20
CA TYR A 69 0.30 -7.11 -4.26
C TYR A 69 0.87 -5.87 -3.56
N VAL A 70 2.18 -5.85 -3.41
CA VAL A 70 2.93 -4.73 -2.81
C VAL A 70 3.92 -4.15 -3.81
N HIS A 71 3.95 -2.82 -3.91
CA HIS A 71 5.05 -2.08 -4.53
C HIS A 71 6.11 -1.71 -3.49
N LEU A 72 7.36 -1.95 -3.84
CA LEU A 72 8.54 -1.44 -3.13
C LEU A 72 8.81 0.03 -3.53
N PRO A 73 9.64 0.76 -2.76
CA PRO A 73 10.12 2.07 -3.17
C PRO A 73 10.82 2.02 -4.53
N ASP A 74 10.71 3.11 -5.30
CA ASP A 74 11.36 3.20 -6.62
C ASP A 74 12.88 2.98 -6.53
N SER A 75 13.52 3.38 -5.41
CA SER A 75 14.96 3.15 -5.16
C SER A 75 15.36 1.67 -5.09
N GLU A 76 14.43 0.80 -4.71
CA GLU A 76 14.67 -0.64 -4.55
C GLU A 76 14.29 -1.44 -5.80
N THR A 77 13.78 -0.77 -6.85
CA THR A 77 13.34 -1.44 -8.07
C THR A 77 14.05 -0.88 -9.30
N LEU A 78 14.60 -1.77 -10.12
CA LEU A 78 15.18 -1.38 -11.42
C LEU A 78 14.08 -0.96 -12.41
N HIS A 79 12.87 -1.52 -12.26
CA HIS A 79 11.71 -1.27 -13.11
C HIS A 79 10.43 -1.27 -12.28
N SER A 80 9.51 -0.35 -12.60
CA SER A 80 8.18 -0.20 -11.97
C SER A 80 7.25 -1.41 -12.12
N MET A 81 7.68 -2.45 -12.83
CA MET A 81 6.93 -3.69 -13.02
C MET A 81 7.13 -4.68 -11.86
N TYR A 82 8.13 -4.48 -11.00
CA TYR A 82 8.39 -5.40 -9.90
C TYR A 82 7.35 -5.23 -8.78
N ARG A 83 6.72 -6.35 -8.42
CA ARG A 83 5.63 -6.44 -7.45
C ARG A 83 5.86 -7.67 -6.58
N LEU A 84 5.64 -7.51 -5.28
CA LEU A 84 5.68 -8.63 -4.34
C LEU A 84 4.28 -9.19 -4.14
N GLU A 85 4.20 -10.52 -4.07
CA GLU A 85 2.99 -11.22 -3.68
C GLU A 85 2.56 -10.82 -2.27
N ASN A 86 1.25 -10.68 -2.06
CA ASN A 86 0.64 -10.26 -0.80
C ASN A 86 -0.45 -11.22 -0.33
N PHE A 87 -0.05 -12.25 0.41
CA PHE A 87 -0.96 -13.25 0.96
C PHE A 87 -1.72 -12.77 2.21
N GLU A 88 -1.20 -11.76 2.91
CA GLU A 88 -1.60 -11.48 4.30
C GLU A 88 -2.27 -10.10 4.47
N HIS A 89 -1.69 -9.05 3.88
CA HIS A 89 -2.07 -7.66 4.16
C HIS A 89 -3.06 -7.15 3.10
N GLN A 90 -4.24 -7.76 3.05
CA GLN A 90 -5.25 -7.52 1.99
C GLN A 90 -6.41 -6.60 2.42
N THR A 91 -6.34 -6.04 3.63
CA THR A 91 -7.35 -5.11 4.15
C THR A 91 -6.69 -3.89 4.75
N LEU A 92 -7.41 -2.75 4.77
CA LEU A 92 -6.93 -1.53 5.42
C LEU A 92 -6.55 -1.78 6.88
N ARG A 93 -7.33 -2.61 7.60
CA ARG A 93 -7.06 -2.97 8.98
C ARG A 93 -5.72 -3.71 9.12
N SER A 94 -5.53 -4.79 8.36
CA SER A 94 -4.28 -5.59 8.42
C SER A 94 -3.05 -4.78 8.04
N ILE A 95 -3.20 -3.80 7.15
CA ILE A 95 -2.10 -2.91 6.72
C ILE A 95 -1.79 -1.89 7.81
N ILE A 96 -2.80 -1.28 8.44
CA ILE A 96 -2.57 -0.39 9.59
C ILE A 96 -1.91 -1.16 10.74
N GLU A 97 -2.35 -2.38 11.04
CA GLU A 97 -1.74 -3.24 12.06
C GLU A 97 -0.27 -3.54 11.72
N PHE A 98 0.05 -3.85 10.46
CA PHE A 98 1.42 -4.00 10.00
C PHE A 98 2.25 -2.74 10.22
N ILE A 99 1.75 -1.57 9.81
CA ILE A 99 2.46 -0.29 9.94
C ILE A 99 2.76 0.02 11.42
N LEU A 100 1.78 -0.15 12.30
CA LEU A 100 1.96 0.09 13.73
C LEU A 100 2.95 -0.89 14.37
N TYR A 101 2.91 -2.16 13.99
CA TYR A 101 3.88 -3.14 14.46
C TYR A 101 5.28 -2.83 13.95
N PHE A 102 5.41 -2.52 12.67
CA PHE A 102 6.67 -2.17 12.04
C PHE A 102 7.30 -0.94 12.70
N ASP A 103 6.54 0.14 12.91
CA ASP A 103 7.01 1.35 13.60
C ASP A 103 7.51 1.05 15.01
N LYS A 104 6.80 0.19 15.76
CA LYS A 104 7.22 -0.25 17.09
C LYS A 104 8.52 -1.06 17.05
N VAL A 105 8.67 -1.96 16.08
CA VAL A 105 9.89 -2.76 15.91
C VAL A 105 11.06 -1.86 15.58
N ILE A 106 10.95 -0.99 14.58
CA ILE A 106 12.03 -0.07 14.18
C ILE A 106 12.40 0.90 15.28
N SER A 107 11.41 1.43 16.02
CA SER A 107 11.66 2.29 17.18
C SER A 107 12.45 1.58 18.29
N ALA A 108 12.35 0.25 18.40
CA ALA A 108 13.15 -0.54 19.33
C ALA A 108 14.62 -0.72 18.88
N PHE A 109 14.94 -0.38 17.63
CA PHE A 109 16.29 -0.39 17.06
C PHE A 109 16.80 1.04 16.77
N ASP A 110 16.55 1.98 17.69
CA ASP A 110 16.96 3.39 17.61
C ASP A 110 16.44 4.15 16.38
N GLY A 111 15.37 3.68 15.76
CA GLY A 111 14.74 4.37 14.63
C GLY A 111 15.56 4.35 13.34
N GLN A 112 16.65 3.56 13.28
CA GLN A 112 17.41 3.40 12.04
C GLN A 112 16.64 2.49 11.08
N PHE A 113 16.09 3.10 10.04
CA PHE A 113 15.61 2.38 8.87
C PHE A 113 16.82 1.81 8.13
N PRO A 114 16.87 0.50 7.82
CA PRO A 114 18.01 -0.09 7.11
C PRO A 114 18.24 0.46 5.69
N TYR A 115 17.30 1.26 5.16
CA TYR A 115 17.38 1.90 3.84
C TYR A 115 17.69 3.40 3.89
N MET A 116 17.79 4.00 5.07
CA MET A 116 18.21 5.40 5.25
C MET A 116 19.62 5.44 5.84
N SER A 117 20.58 4.92 5.08
CA SER A 117 21.99 5.27 5.28
C SER A 117 22.22 6.67 4.73
N ASN A 118 22.69 7.57 5.61
CA ASN A 118 23.12 8.91 5.26
C ASN A 118 24.13 8.85 4.09
N GLN A 119 23.75 9.43 2.95
CA GLN A 119 24.72 10.02 2.02
C GLN A 119 24.91 11.49 2.38
#